data_AF-A0A9E1JB63-F1
#
_entry.id   AF-A0A9E1JB63-F1
#
_cell.length_a   1.000
_cell.length_b   1.000
_cell.length_c   1.000
_cell.angle_alpha   90.00
_cell.angle_beta   90.00
_cell.angle_gamma   90.00
#
_symmetry.space_group_name_H-M   'P 1'
#
loop_
_entity.id
_entity.type
_entity.pdbx_description
1 polymer ?
#
loop_
_entity_poly.entity_id
_entity_poly.type
_entity_poly.pdbx_seq_one_letter_code
_entity_poly.pdbx_strand_id
1 'polypeptide(L)'
;PQTGLTNIGCRRMMITGRHEAGVDVTAPSDLRAIYEGSVARGERLPVSFVLGAHPSVHLAGSMRIPGDETQLAAKLRGASLPVVKCVTNDIRVPADAEIILEGYLDERGYVQDEGPFGEFMGYYGLMKQNPVFHLTAITMRRDALFQTSTISGPQLRRTDSGQLGAVRTETVVWRALQSAIREPIAVYASTVNNVRLSMRPRVPGEARNAIACLFGCLANVKNVYVVDDDIDIFDDQMMDWAMATRYQPDRDLIVEGGFRVVPIDPSLHGEKVGAKVGFDLTIATNRKGSMEFTVSGPPAIAEGQRFDSVLAALQDGPKFYRDLMVATGTRDARDVIPELEALRSGGRLGRGSDGEFQLKD
;
A
#
# COMPACT_ATOMS: atom_id res chain seq x y z
N PRO A 1 30.94 0.36 -14.09
CA PRO A 1 31.97 1.23 -14.72
C PRO A 1 31.44 2.17 -15.79
N GLN A 2 30.70 1.66 -16.79
CA GLN A 2 30.23 2.44 -17.95
C GLN A 2 29.35 3.65 -17.59
N THR A 3 28.51 3.52 -16.56
CA THR A 3 27.58 4.59 -16.14
C THR A 3 28.14 5.46 -15.01
N GLY A 4 29.21 5.02 -14.34
CA GLY A 4 29.70 5.64 -13.09
C GLY A 4 28.74 5.56 -11.89
N LEU A 5 27.57 4.92 -12.05
CA LEU A 5 26.56 4.82 -10.99
C LEU A 5 26.77 3.56 -10.14
N THR A 6 26.37 3.65 -8.87
CA THR A 6 26.32 2.52 -7.95
C THR A 6 24.94 1.89 -8.00
N ASN A 7 24.86 0.55 -8.12
CA ASN A 7 23.59 -0.16 -7.94
C ASN A 7 23.48 -0.70 -6.52
N ILE A 8 22.36 -0.42 -5.86
CA ILE A 8 21.98 -1.03 -4.58
C ILE A 8 20.69 -1.84 -4.78
N GLY A 9 20.65 -3.06 -4.28
CA GLY A 9 19.46 -3.89 -4.35
C GLY A 9 19.42 -4.95 -3.25
N CYS A 10 18.21 -5.36 -2.88
CA CYS A 10 18.00 -6.49 -1.98
C CYS A 10 18.04 -7.81 -2.76
N ARG A 11 18.88 -8.75 -2.35
CA ARG A 11 19.03 -10.08 -2.97
C ARG A 11 19.15 -11.12 -1.86
N ARG A 12 18.50 -12.27 -2.04
CA ARG A 12 18.66 -13.40 -1.12
C ARG A 12 19.94 -14.18 -1.45
N MET A 13 20.54 -14.75 -0.42
CA MET A 13 21.71 -15.63 -0.52
C MET A 13 21.39 -16.99 0.10
N MET A 14 21.63 -18.06 -0.64
CA MET A 14 21.58 -19.43 -0.13
C MET A 14 22.98 -19.91 0.22
N ILE A 15 23.26 -20.14 1.49
CA ILE A 15 24.57 -20.63 1.94
C ILE A 15 24.74 -22.06 1.43
N THR A 16 25.76 -22.30 0.60
CA THR A 16 26.06 -23.62 0.02
C THR A 16 27.36 -24.20 0.55
N GLY A 17 28.22 -23.38 1.17
CA GLY A 17 29.45 -23.82 1.79
C GLY A 17 30.04 -22.77 2.73
N ARG A 18 31.27 -23.01 3.19
CA ARG A 18 31.96 -22.12 4.14
C ARG A 18 32.27 -20.73 3.54
N HIS A 19 32.60 -20.68 2.25
CA HIS A 19 32.95 -19.44 1.54
C HIS A 19 32.13 -19.26 0.25
N GLU A 20 31.06 -20.03 0.08
CA GLU A 20 30.24 -20.03 -1.13
C GLU A 20 28.75 -19.90 -0.81
N ALA A 21 28.03 -19.15 -1.64
CA ALA A 21 26.59 -19.03 -1.60
C ALA A 21 26.00 -18.85 -3.00
N GLY A 22 24.79 -19.35 -3.24
CA GLY A 22 24.00 -18.96 -4.42
C GLY A 22 23.31 -17.62 -4.20
N VAL A 23 23.30 -16.73 -5.19
CA VAL A 23 22.65 -15.41 -5.11
C VAL A 23 21.53 -15.31 -6.14
N ASP A 24 20.30 -14.97 -5.75
CA ASP A 24 19.22 -14.85 -6.74
C ASP A 24 19.39 -13.63 -7.65
N VAL A 25 19.81 -13.84 -8.90
CA VAL A 25 20.00 -12.79 -9.92
C VAL A 25 19.05 -13.00 -11.11
N THR A 26 18.02 -13.85 -10.95
CA THR A 26 17.13 -14.23 -12.07
C THR A 26 16.17 -13.12 -12.50
N ALA A 27 15.70 -12.28 -11.56
CA ALA A 27 14.76 -11.22 -11.88
C ALA A 27 15.42 -10.09 -12.70
N PRO A 28 14.70 -9.51 -13.70
CA PRO A 28 15.19 -8.33 -14.42
C PRO A 28 15.56 -7.21 -13.44
N SER A 29 16.82 -6.79 -13.47
CA SER A 29 17.39 -5.76 -12.59
C SER A 29 18.73 -5.26 -13.13
N ASP A 30 19.20 -4.12 -12.62
CA ASP A 30 20.52 -3.59 -13.02
C ASP A 30 21.65 -4.54 -12.65
N LEU A 31 21.61 -5.17 -11.45
CA LEU A 31 22.56 -6.22 -11.08
C LEU A 31 22.61 -7.35 -12.10
N ARG A 32 21.45 -7.79 -12.60
CA ARG A 32 21.38 -8.84 -13.63
C ARG A 32 22.07 -8.40 -14.91
N ALA A 33 21.78 -7.19 -15.40
CA ALA A 33 22.41 -6.64 -16.60
C ALA A 33 23.94 -6.49 -16.44
N ILE A 34 24.39 -6.02 -15.26
CA ILE A 34 25.82 -5.87 -14.93
C ILE A 34 26.51 -7.24 -14.89
N TYR A 35 25.86 -8.24 -14.28
CA TYR A 35 26.40 -9.59 -14.17
C TYR A 35 26.49 -10.28 -15.54
N GLU A 36 25.41 -10.27 -16.33
CA GLU A 36 25.40 -10.83 -17.68
C GLU A 36 26.46 -10.18 -18.56
N GLY A 37 26.66 -8.86 -18.44
CA GLY A 37 27.75 -8.16 -19.14
C GLY A 37 29.14 -8.63 -18.71
N SER A 38 29.36 -8.96 -17.43
CA SER A 38 30.65 -9.43 -16.93
C SER A 38 30.93 -10.87 -17.36
N VAL A 39 29.92 -11.74 -17.29
CA VAL A 39 29.97 -13.12 -17.83
C VAL A 39 30.29 -13.11 -19.32
N ALA A 40 29.69 -12.21 -20.11
CA ALA A 40 29.98 -12.09 -21.54
C ALA A 40 31.44 -11.70 -21.83
N ARG A 41 32.16 -11.14 -20.86
CA ARG A 41 33.59 -10.81 -20.94
C ARG A 41 34.49 -11.86 -20.26
N GLY A 42 33.91 -12.92 -19.68
CA GLY A 42 34.65 -13.90 -18.87
C GLY A 42 35.22 -13.31 -17.58
N GLU A 43 34.60 -12.26 -17.06
CA GLU A 43 35.07 -11.52 -15.88
C GLU A 43 34.23 -11.84 -14.65
N ARG A 44 34.89 -11.96 -13.50
CA ARG A 44 34.23 -11.96 -12.19
C ARG A 44 33.61 -10.60 -11.92
N LEU A 45 32.45 -10.60 -11.29
CA LEU A 45 31.80 -9.36 -10.86
C LEU A 45 32.01 -9.14 -9.36
N PRO A 46 32.82 -8.15 -8.93
CA PRO A 46 32.90 -7.77 -7.52
C PRO A 46 31.52 -7.35 -6.99
N VAL A 47 31.14 -7.89 -5.83
CA VAL A 47 29.91 -7.53 -5.13
C VAL A 47 30.18 -7.45 -3.63
N SER A 48 29.38 -6.67 -2.91
CA SER A 48 29.46 -6.60 -1.44
C SER A 48 28.06 -6.56 -0.86
N PHE A 49 27.77 -7.47 0.06
CA PHE A 49 26.49 -7.56 0.75
C PHE A 49 26.56 -6.81 2.06
N VAL A 50 25.52 -6.04 2.34
CA VAL A 50 25.39 -5.21 3.53
C VAL A 50 24.27 -5.77 4.38
N LEU A 51 24.56 -6.10 5.64
CA LEU A 51 23.59 -6.51 6.64
C LEU A 51 23.58 -5.48 7.77
N GLY A 52 22.38 -5.09 8.23
CA GLY A 52 22.24 -4.10 9.29
C GLY A 52 22.67 -2.71 8.84
N ALA A 53 22.05 -2.16 7.80
CA ALA A 53 22.27 -0.77 7.40
C ALA A 53 21.16 0.14 7.93
N HIS A 54 21.38 1.45 7.83
CA HIS A 54 20.30 2.41 8.08
C HIS A 54 19.08 2.10 7.17
N PRO A 55 17.83 2.13 7.68
CA PRO A 55 16.63 1.75 6.91
C PRO A 55 16.47 2.45 5.55
N SER A 56 16.97 3.68 5.42
CA SER A 56 16.95 4.42 4.15
C SER A 56 17.70 3.72 3.02
N VAL A 57 18.73 2.92 3.32
CA VAL A 57 19.50 2.14 2.33
C VAL A 57 18.63 1.03 1.75
N HIS A 58 17.89 0.31 2.61
CA HIS A 58 16.99 -0.76 2.19
C HIS A 58 15.80 -0.23 1.37
N LEU A 59 15.22 0.90 1.80
CA LEU A 59 14.18 1.59 1.04
C LEU A 59 14.72 2.02 -0.33
N ALA A 60 15.87 2.70 -0.38
CA ALA A 60 16.45 3.17 -1.63
C ALA A 60 16.73 2.03 -2.62
N GLY A 61 17.37 0.95 -2.15
CA GLY A 61 17.64 -0.25 -2.95
C GLY A 61 16.40 -1.02 -3.42
N SER A 62 15.22 -0.69 -2.89
CA SER A 62 13.95 -1.32 -3.28
C SER A 62 13.17 -0.50 -4.31
N MET A 63 13.40 0.81 -4.43
CA MET A 63 12.52 1.72 -5.19
C MET A 63 12.58 1.58 -6.71
N ARG A 64 13.64 0.97 -7.28
CA ARG A 64 13.86 0.80 -8.74
C ARG A 64 13.57 2.10 -9.52
N ILE A 65 14.22 3.19 -9.10
CA ILE A 65 14.09 4.49 -9.74
C ILE A 65 15.30 4.77 -10.64
N PRO A 66 15.16 5.55 -11.72
CA PRO A 66 16.32 6.03 -12.46
C PRO A 66 17.23 6.88 -11.57
N GLY A 67 18.53 6.57 -11.54
CA GLY A 67 19.53 7.33 -10.81
C GLY A 67 20.40 6.45 -9.91
N ASP A 68 21.13 7.08 -8.99
CA ASP A 68 21.98 6.39 -8.02
C ASP A 68 21.23 6.20 -6.69
N GLU A 69 21.05 4.95 -6.26
CA GLU A 69 20.34 4.65 -5.02
C GLU A 69 21.03 5.24 -3.77
N THR A 70 22.34 5.50 -3.80
CA THR A 70 23.03 6.17 -2.69
C THR A 70 22.52 7.59 -2.46
N GLN A 71 22.19 8.32 -3.53
CA GLN A 71 21.64 9.66 -3.44
C GLN A 71 20.22 9.65 -2.88
N LEU A 72 19.41 8.65 -3.26
CA LEU A 72 18.09 8.47 -2.68
C LEU A 72 18.20 8.12 -1.19
N ALA A 73 19.10 7.22 -0.81
CA ALA A 73 19.33 6.85 0.58
C ALA A 73 19.75 8.06 1.44
N ALA A 74 20.59 8.95 0.89
CA ALA A 74 21.00 10.19 1.54
C ALA A 74 19.83 11.19 1.68
N LYS A 75 19.02 11.37 0.63
CA LYS A 75 17.82 12.23 0.69
C LYS A 75 16.81 11.75 1.73
N LEU A 76 16.53 10.45 1.76
CA LEU A 76 15.65 9.83 2.76
C LEU A 76 16.22 9.95 4.18
N ARG A 77 17.54 9.92 4.33
CA ARG A 77 18.22 10.12 5.61
C ARG A 77 18.22 11.59 6.07
N GLY A 78 18.05 12.54 5.16
CA GLY A 78 18.23 13.97 5.44
C GLY A 78 19.70 14.38 5.66
N ALA A 79 20.66 13.52 5.32
CA ALA A 79 22.09 13.74 5.48
C ALA A 79 22.88 12.93 4.45
N SER A 80 24.14 13.29 4.20
CA SER A 80 25.03 12.49 3.34
C SER A 80 25.14 11.05 3.85
N LEU A 81 25.14 10.08 2.93
CA LEU A 81 25.37 8.67 3.28
C LEU A 81 26.87 8.47 3.58
N PRO A 82 27.28 8.18 4.83
CA PRO A 82 28.66 7.88 5.14
C PRO A 82 29.03 6.54 4.51
N VAL A 83 30.08 6.52 3.70
CA VAL A 83 30.53 5.31 3.02
C VAL A 83 32.02 5.09 3.20
N VAL A 84 32.42 3.82 3.27
CA VAL A 84 33.81 3.38 3.38
C VAL A 84 34.12 2.39 2.27
N LYS A 85 35.35 2.42 1.75
CA LYS A 85 35.81 1.45 0.75
C LYS A 85 35.92 0.06 1.40
N CYS A 86 35.45 -0.97 0.70
CA CYS A 86 35.69 -2.37 1.01
C CYS A 86 37.20 -2.69 1.09
N VAL A 87 37.56 -3.77 1.78
CA VAL A 87 38.94 -4.20 1.98
C VAL A 87 39.51 -4.90 0.73
N THR A 88 38.68 -5.71 0.06
CA THR A 88 39.09 -6.62 -1.01
C THR A 88 38.64 -6.16 -2.41
N ASN A 89 37.85 -5.10 -2.49
CA ASN A 89 37.37 -4.54 -3.76
C ASN A 89 37.14 -3.01 -3.67
N ASP A 90 36.81 -2.37 -4.79
CA ASP A 90 36.64 -0.91 -4.88
C ASP A 90 35.23 -0.39 -4.55
N ILE A 91 34.32 -1.27 -4.11
CA ILE A 91 32.95 -0.87 -3.75
C ILE A 91 32.99 -0.06 -2.45
N ARG A 92 32.14 0.97 -2.40
CA ARG A 92 31.91 1.77 -1.19
C ARG A 92 30.60 1.33 -0.55
N VAL A 93 30.68 0.88 0.69
CA VAL A 93 29.55 0.39 1.50
C VAL A 93 29.22 1.38 2.62
N PRO A 94 28.00 1.38 3.17
CA PRO A 94 27.65 2.22 4.31
C PRO A 94 28.61 2.00 5.49
N ALA A 95 29.23 3.07 5.98
CA ALA A 95 30.22 2.98 7.05
C ALA A 95 29.60 2.62 8.42
N ASP A 96 28.30 2.78 8.55
CA ASP A 96 27.51 2.47 9.73
C ASP A 96 26.81 1.10 9.65
N ALA A 97 27.14 0.26 8.67
CA ALA A 97 26.62 -1.09 8.57
C ALA A 97 27.10 -2.00 9.73
N GLU A 98 26.28 -2.98 10.10
CA GLU A 98 26.61 -3.99 11.11
C GLU A 98 27.64 -5.01 10.59
N ILE A 99 27.37 -5.59 9.42
CA ILE A 99 28.21 -6.64 8.79
C ILE A 99 28.28 -6.41 7.28
N ILE A 100 29.47 -6.55 6.72
CA ILE A 100 29.74 -6.55 5.28
C ILE A 100 30.34 -7.88 4.87
N LEU A 101 29.76 -8.50 3.83
CA LEU A 101 30.32 -9.66 3.16
C LEU A 101 30.88 -9.21 1.81
N GLU A 102 32.19 -9.29 1.65
CA GLU A 102 32.87 -8.91 0.41
C GLU A 102 33.20 -10.14 -0.42
N GLY A 103 33.14 -10.00 -1.75
CA GLY A 103 33.46 -11.10 -2.64
C GLY A 103 33.19 -10.79 -4.10
N TYR A 104 32.88 -11.83 -4.86
CA TYR A 104 32.53 -11.72 -6.27
C TYR A 104 31.54 -12.80 -6.70
N LEU A 105 30.73 -12.49 -7.71
CA LEU A 105 30.03 -13.50 -8.50
C LEU A 105 30.97 -14.02 -9.59
N ASP A 106 31.09 -15.33 -9.72
CA ASP A 106 32.00 -15.92 -10.72
C ASP A 106 31.47 -15.81 -12.16
N GLU A 107 32.40 -15.95 -13.11
CA GLU A 107 32.19 -15.74 -14.54
C GLU A 107 31.43 -16.89 -15.23
N ARG A 108 31.11 -17.98 -14.51
CA ARG A 108 30.51 -19.19 -15.10
C ARG A 108 29.02 -19.03 -15.41
N GLY A 109 28.39 -17.97 -14.92
CA GLY A 109 26.98 -17.71 -15.12
C GLY A 109 26.10 -18.43 -14.08
N TYR A 110 24.93 -18.86 -14.51
CA TYR A 110 23.89 -19.46 -13.66
C TYR A 110 24.15 -20.97 -13.51
N VAL A 111 25.03 -21.35 -12.58
CA VAL A 111 25.50 -22.74 -12.43
C VAL A 111 25.16 -23.39 -11.09
N GLN A 112 24.66 -22.62 -10.12
CA GLN A 112 24.34 -23.10 -8.77
C GLN A 112 22.84 -23.30 -8.61
N ASP A 113 22.43 -24.52 -8.27
CA ASP A 113 21.05 -24.78 -7.88
C ASP A 113 20.73 -24.05 -6.57
N GLU A 114 19.56 -23.40 -6.55
CA GLU A 114 19.09 -22.56 -5.45
C GLU A 114 17.60 -22.81 -5.17
N GLY A 115 17.26 -22.87 -3.88
CA GLY A 115 15.91 -23.11 -3.40
C GLY A 115 15.59 -24.61 -3.15
N PRO A 116 14.30 -24.93 -2.94
CA PRO A 116 13.15 -24.01 -2.99
C PRO A 116 13.15 -22.99 -1.85
N PHE A 117 12.65 -21.79 -2.11
CA PHE A 117 12.41 -20.74 -1.12
C PHE A 117 10.98 -20.23 -1.19
N GLY A 118 10.46 -19.73 -0.07
CA GLY A 118 9.24 -18.95 -0.07
C GLY A 118 9.43 -17.66 -0.86
N GLU A 119 8.57 -17.44 -1.85
CA GLU A 119 8.54 -16.23 -2.68
C GLU A 119 7.53 -15.20 -2.13
N PHE A 120 7.63 -13.95 -2.58
CA PHE A 120 6.78 -12.86 -2.09
C PHE A 120 5.28 -13.05 -2.37
N MET A 121 4.90 -14.07 -3.16
CA MET A 121 3.51 -14.48 -3.37
C MET A 121 2.95 -15.37 -2.26
N GLY A 122 3.76 -15.78 -1.29
CA GLY A 122 3.34 -16.61 -0.15
C GLY A 122 3.51 -18.11 -0.35
N TYR A 123 4.08 -18.51 -1.47
CA TYR A 123 4.27 -19.91 -1.87
C TYR A 123 5.75 -20.21 -2.11
N TYR A 124 6.11 -21.49 -2.06
CA TYR A 124 7.46 -21.93 -2.47
C TYR A 124 7.63 -21.78 -3.98
N GLY A 125 8.70 -21.12 -4.38
CA GLY A 125 9.16 -21.08 -5.75
C GLY A 125 9.84 -22.39 -6.16
N LEU A 126 9.95 -22.58 -7.48
CA LEU A 126 10.74 -23.66 -8.05
C LEU A 126 12.22 -23.45 -7.80
N MET A 127 12.99 -24.54 -7.87
CA MET A 127 14.45 -24.48 -7.91
C MET A 127 14.90 -23.69 -9.13
N LYS A 128 15.89 -22.81 -8.94
CA LYS A 128 16.46 -21.97 -10.01
C LYS A 128 17.96 -22.21 -10.07
N GLN A 129 18.57 -21.90 -11.21
CA GLN A 129 20.02 -21.79 -11.31
C GLN A 129 20.44 -20.34 -11.11
N ASN A 130 21.46 -20.13 -10.30
CA ASN A 130 21.95 -18.82 -9.89
C ASN A 130 23.48 -18.74 -9.95
N PRO A 131 24.04 -17.51 -9.95
CA PRO A 131 25.48 -17.31 -9.80
C PRO A 131 25.99 -17.76 -8.43
N VAL A 132 27.23 -18.24 -8.41
CA VAL A 132 27.95 -18.51 -7.15
C VAL A 132 28.65 -17.24 -6.69
N PHE A 133 28.35 -16.82 -5.47
CA PHE A 133 29.12 -15.83 -4.72
C PHE A 133 30.27 -16.51 -3.98
N HIS A 134 31.47 -15.97 -4.16
CA HIS A 134 32.69 -16.39 -3.47
C HIS A 134 33.07 -15.32 -2.44
N LEU A 135 33.04 -15.68 -1.17
CA LEU A 135 33.37 -14.81 -0.05
C LEU A 135 34.89 -14.62 0.05
N THR A 136 35.35 -13.38 0.08
CA THR A 136 36.76 -13.02 0.24
C THR A 136 37.07 -12.41 1.61
N ALA A 137 36.12 -11.67 2.19
CA ALA A 137 36.26 -11.08 3.52
C ALA A 137 34.91 -10.89 4.21
N ILE A 138 34.94 -10.92 5.55
CA ILE A 138 33.85 -10.43 6.40
C ILE A 138 34.43 -9.30 7.24
N THR A 139 33.79 -8.14 7.19
CA THR A 139 34.08 -7.02 8.11
C THR A 139 32.82 -6.71 8.90
N MET A 140 32.98 -6.39 10.19
CA MET A 140 31.83 -6.21 11.10
C MET A 140 32.18 -5.29 12.26
N ARG A 141 31.13 -4.72 12.88
CA ARG A 141 31.23 -4.06 14.19
C ARG A 141 31.58 -5.09 15.28
N ARG A 142 32.10 -4.62 16.43
CA ARG A 142 32.44 -5.51 17.56
C ARG A 142 31.23 -6.28 18.08
N ASP A 143 30.11 -5.57 18.25
CA ASP A 143 28.85 -6.11 18.77
C ASP A 143 27.77 -6.12 17.67
N ALA A 144 28.12 -6.71 16.52
CA ALA A 144 27.29 -6.60 15.32
C ALA A 144 25.93 -7.31 15.45
N LEU A 145 24.87 -6.68 14.93
CA LEU A 145 23.55 -7.28 14.81
C LEU A 145 23.38 -7.96 13.44
N PHE A 146 22.90 -9.20 13.45
CA PHE A 146 22.55 -9.91 12.23
C PHE A 146 21.11 -9.61 11.82
N GLN A 147 20.93 -8.69 10.87
CA GLN A 147 19.62 -8.33 10.34
C GLN A 147 19.13 -9.37 9.31
N THR A 148 17.93 -9.90 9.52
CA THR A 148 17.22 -10.75 8.56
C THR A 148 16.05 -10.02 7.90
N SER A 149 15.58 -10.54 6.78
CA SER A 149 14.39 -10.04 6.08
C SER A 149 13.45 -11.19 5.72
N THR A 150 12.17 -11.03 6.05
CA THR A 150 11.09 -11.95 5.75
C THR A 150 10.54 -11.69 4.35
N ILE A 151 10.35 -12.76 3.57
CA ILE A 151 9.92 -12.68 2.16
C ILE A 151 8.50 -13.20 1.99
N SER A 152 8.22 -14.37 2.56
CA SER A 152 7.02 -15.16 2.27
C SER A 152 6.22 -15.45 3.52
N GLY A 153 5.04 -16.03 3.33
CA GLY A 153 4.12 -16.43 4.38
C GLY A 153 2.66 -16.06 4.08
N PRO A 154 1.70 -16.56 4.87
CA PRO A 154 0.29 -16.29 4.66
C PRO A 154 -0.09 -14.82 4.96
N GLN A 155 0.75 -14.10 5.71
CA GLN A 155 0.54 -12.71 6.09
C GLN A 155 1.48 -11.80 5.29
N LEU A 156 1.33 -11.77 3.96
CA LEU A 156 2.21 -11.04 3.04
C LEU A 156 2.38 -9.56 3.40
N ARG A 157 1.34 -8.92 3.93
CA ARG A 157 1.40 -7.52 4.40
C ARG A 157 2.32 -7.32 5.60
N ARG A 158 2.79 -8.38 6.25
CA ARG A 158 3.69 -8.30 7.42
C ARG A 158 5.11 -8.74 7.08
N THR A 159 5.37 -9.18 5.84
CA THR A 159 6.72 -9.51 5.42
C THR A 159 7.47 -8.24 5.05
N ASP A 160 8.77 -8.22 5.30
CA ASP A 160 9.63 -7.09 4.98
C ASP A 160 9.62 -6.80 3.48
N SER A 161 9.66 -7.84 2.63
CA SER A 161 9.54 -7.67 1.18
C SER A 161 8.18 -7.11 0.76
N GLY A 162 7.11 -7.51 1.45
CA GLY A 162 5.76 -7.01 1.21
C GLY A 162 5.68 -5.51 1.51
N GLN A 163 6.21 -5.08 2.65
CA GLN A 163 6.24 -3.68 3.08
C GLN A 163 7.14 -2.81 2.18
N LEU A 164 8.36 -3.25 1.88
CA LEU A 164 9.26 -2.55 0.96
C LEU A 164 8.65 -2.44 -0.45
N GLY A 165 7.99 -3.50 -0.91
CA GLY A 165 7.29 -3.52 -2.19
C GLY A 165 6.03 -2.64 -2.21
N ALA A 166 5.31 -2.53 -1.08
CA ALA A 166 4.12 -1.70 -0.94
C ALA A 166 4.47 -0.22 -1.09
N VAL A 167 5.48 0.27 -0.36
CA VAL A 167 5.94 1.68 -0.45
C VAL A 167 6.31 2.07 -1.88
N ARG A 168 6.99 1.17 -2.61
CA ARG A 168 7.30 1.38 -4.03
C ARG A 168 6.02 1.47 -4.87
N THR A 169 5.12 0.49 -4.72
CA THR A 169 3.86 0.43 -5.46
C THR A 169 3.04 1.70 -5.23
N GLU A 170 2.86 2.09 -3.96
CA GLU A 170 2.13 3.29 -3.55
C GLU A 170 2.74 4.56 -4.14
N THR A 171 4.07 4.72 -4.09
CA THR A 171 4.74 5.91 -4.64
C THR A 171 4.55 6.03 -6.14
N VAL A 172 4.67 4.94 -6.89
CA VAL A 172 4.55 4.94 -8.35
C VAL A 172 3.08 5.17 -8.76
N VAL A 173 2.15 4.50 -8.09
CA VAL A 173 0.71 4.67 -8.31
C VAL A 173 0.26 6.09 -7.98
N TRP A 174 0.70 6.64 -6.84
CA TRP A 174 0.37 8.00 -6.43
C TRP A 174 0.76 9.03 -7.50
N ARG A 175 2.00 8.94 -8.01
CA ARG A 175 2.46 9.82 -9.09
C ARG A 175 1.64 9.70 -10.36
N ALA A 176 1.26 8.48 -10.74
CA ALA A 176 0.41 8.25 -11.91
C ALA A 176 -0.99 8.86 -11.72
N LEU A 177 -1.58 8.68 -10.54
CA LEU A 177 -2.89 9.24 -10.20
C LEU A 177 -2.92 10.77 -10.19
N GLN A 178 -1.86 11.43 -9.73
CA GLN A 178 -1.74 12.89 -9.77
C GLN A 178 -1.86 13.47 -11.19
N SER A 179 -1.61 12.65 -12.22
CA SER A 179 -1.77 13.03 -13.62
C SER A 179 -3.12 12.58 -14.20
N ALA A 180 -3.68 11.49 -13.69
CA ALA A 180 -4.89 10.86 -14.24
C ALA A 180 -6.20 11.39 -13.64
N ILE A 181 -6.21 11.81 -12.37
CA ILE A 181 -7.41 12.26 -11.64
C ILE A 181 -7.14 13.53 -10.83
N ARG A 182 -8.21 14.24 -10.44
CA ARG A 182 -8.06 15.56 -9.80
C ARG A 182 -7.77 15.49 -8.31
N GLU A 183 -8.47 14.61 -7.58
CA GLU A 183 -8.40 14.53 -6.12
C GLU A 183 -8.18 13.09 -5.62
N PRO A 184 -6.97 12.51 -5.81
CA PRO A 184 -6.56 11.35 -5.05
C PRO A 184 -6.36 11.75 -3.57
N ILE A 185 -6.86 10.94 -2.63
CA ILE A 185 -6.74 11.18 -1.19
C ILE A 185 -5.66 10.30 -0.58
N ALA A 186 -5.73 8.98 -0.83
CA ALA A 186 -4.78 8.02 -0.28
C ALA A 186 -4.67 6.78 -1.16
N VAL A 187 -3.50 6.13 -1.11
CA VAL A 187 -3.22 4.85 -1.79
C VAL A 187 -2.62 3.89 -0.77
N TYR A 188 -3.08 2.64 -0.79
CA TYR A 188 -2.53 1.58 0.04
C TYR A 188 -2.38 0.29 -0.76
N ALA A 189 -1.19 -0.29 -0.74
CA ALA A 189 -0.90 -1.56 -1.40
C ALA A 189 -0.87 -2.70 -0.36
N SER A 190 -2.03 -3.30 -0.06
CA SER A 190 -2.17 -4.28 1.05
C SER A 190 -1.36 -5.55 0.82
N THR A 191 -1.29 -5.99 -0.43
CA THR A 191 -0.27 -6.86 -0.98
C THR A 191 0.19 -6.16 -2.25
N VAL A 192 1.44 -6.30 -2.69
CA VAL A 192 1.92 -5.57 -3.89
C VAL A 192 1.05 -5.76 -5.14
N ASN A 193 0.11 -6.73 -5.13
CA ASN A 193 -0.87 -6.98 -6.18
C ASN A 193 -2.25 -6.35 -5.96
N ASN A 194 -2.60 -5.96 -4.74
CA ASN A 194 -3.87 -5.36 -4.35
C ASN A 194 -3.68 -3.90 -3.98
N VAL A 195 -4.28 -2.98 -4.73
CA VAL A 195 -4.18 -1.54 -4.50
C VAL A 195 -5.55 -0.98 -4.14
N ARG A 196 -5.64 -0.31 -2.99
CA ARG A 196 -6.80 0.46 -2.55
C ARG A 196 -6.52 1.93 -2.79
N LEU A 197 -7.50 2.63 -3.35
CA LEU A 197 -7.47 4.06 -3.65
C LEU A 197 -8.68 4.72 -3.00
N SER A 198 -8.42 5.70 -2.15
CA SER A 198 -9.44 6.66 -1.71
C SER A 198 -9.33 7.93 -2.56
N MET A 199 -10.46 8.44 -3.07
CA MET A 199 -10.52 9.64 -3.89
C MET A 199 -11.82 10.41 -3.68
N ARG A 200 -11.89 11.65 -4.19
CA ARG A 200 -13.16 12.39 -4.32
C ARG A 200 -13.57 12.50 -5.78
N PRO A 201 -14.50 11.64 -6.26
CA PRO A 201 -15.00 11.75 -7.62
C PRO A 201 -15.77 13.06 -7.82
N ARG A 202 -15.38 13.86 -8.81
CA ARG A 202 -16.10 15.10 -9.17
C ARG A 202 -17.11 14.89 -10.29
N VAL A 203 -16.87 13.90 -11.15
CA VAL A 203 -17.70 13.61 -12.31
C VAL A 203 -17.87 12.09 -12.50
N PRO A 204 -18.98 11.63 -13.09
CA PRO A 204 -19.13 10.22 -13.45
C PRO A 204 -17.95 9.69 -14.27
N GLY A 205 -17.45 8.50 -13.92
CA GLY A 205 -16.38 7.82 -14.64
C GLY A 205 -14.96 8.13 -14.18
N GLU A 206 -14.74 9.08 -13.26
CA GLU A 206 -13.40 9.41 -12.76
C GLU A 206 -12.73 8.20 -12.07
N ALA A 207 -13.48 7.40 -11.31
CA ALA A 207 -13.01 6.16 -10.70
C ALA A 207 -12.56 5.12 -11.75
N ARG A 208 -13.27 5.02 -12.88
CA ARG A 208 -12.86 4.14 -14.01
C ARG A 208 -11.57 4.61 -14.67
N ASN A 209 -11.36 5.93 -14.80
CA ASN A 209 -10.09 6.48 -15.28
C ASN A 209 -8.93 6.14 -14.33
N ALA A 210 -9.16 6.21 -13.02
CA ALA A 210 -8.18 5.79 -12.03
C ALA A 210 -7.86 4.29 -12.17
N ILE A 211 -8.86 3.43 -12.27
CA ILE A 211 -8.67 1.98 -12.48
C ILE A 211 -7.84 1.70 -13.73
N ALA A 212 -8.19 2.31 -14.87
CA ALA A 212 -7.45 2.15 -16.12
C ALA A 212 -6.00 2.63 -16.00
N CYS A 213 -5.76 3.75 -15.31
CA CYS A 213 -4.42 4.25 -15.00
C CYS A 213 -3.61 3.21 -14.21
N LEU A 214 -4.19 2.63 -13.16
CA LEU A 214 -3.52 1.66 -12.29
C LEU A 214 -3.24 0.34 -13.00
N PHE A 215 -4.11 -0.10 -13.92
CA PHE A 215 -3.86 -1.27 -14.76
C PHE A 215 -2.59 -1.10 -15.61
N GLY A 216 -2.37 0.08 -16.18
CA GLY A 216 -1.18 0.38 -16.98
C GLY A 216 0.08 0.69 -16.16
N CYS A 217 -0.07 1.06 -14.89
CA CYS A 217 1.01 1.62 -14.07
C CYS A 217 2.11 0.61 -13.71
N LEU A 218 1.73 -0.57 -13.21
CA LEU A 218 2.66 -1.58 -12.70
C LEU A 218 2.18 -2.99 -13.02
N ALA A 219 3.10 -3.88 -13.41
CA ALA A 219 2.77 -5.26 -13.79
C ALA A 219 2.23 -6.10 -12.61
N ASN A 220 2.66 -5.79 -11.38
CA ASN A 220 2.19 -6.49 -10.17
C ASN A 220 0.78 -6.09 -9.75
N VAL A 221 0.31 -4.88 -10.04
CA VAL A 221 -1.03 -4.41 -9.65
C VAL A 221 -2.08 -5.20 -10.44
N LYS A 222 -2.76 -6.12 -9.76
CA LYS A 222 -3.75 -7.05 -10.34
C LYS A 222 -5.17 -6.67 -9.96
N ASN A 223 -5.38 -6.30 -8.70
CA ASN A 223 -6.68 -5.95 -8.15
C ASN A 223 -6.66 -4.48 -7.68
N VAL A 224 -7.62 -3.68 -8.14
CA VAL A 224 -7.75 -2.27 -7.79
C VAL A 224 -9.11 -2.03 -7.15
N TYR A 225 -9.13 -1.38 -5.99
CA TYR A 225 -10.34 -1.01 -5.26
C TYR A 225 -10.38 0.51 -5.15
N VAL A 226 -11.44 1.14 -5.63
CA VAL A 226 -11.60 2.60 -5.57
C VAL A 226 -12.80 2.93 -4.69
N VAL A 227 -12.59 3.76 -3.68
CA VAL A 227 -13.60 4.18 -2.69
C VAL A 227 -13.61 5.70 -2.56
N ASP A 228 -14.69 6.23 -1.98
CA ASP A 228 -14.76 7.64 -1.58
C ASP A 228 -13.87 7.95 -0.37
N ASP A 229 -13.81 9.22 0.04
CA ASP A 229 -12.92 9.70 1.11
C ASP A 229 -13.43 9.46 2.53
N ASP A 230 -14.64 8.93 2.68
CA ASP A 230 -15.21 8.49 3.95
C ASP A 230 -14.84 7.04 4.31
N ILE A 231 -14.20 6.30 3.39
CA ILE A 231 -13.68 4.95 3.63
C ILE A 231 -12.21 5.01 4.00
N ASP A 232 -11.87 4.54 5.21
CA ASP A 232 -10.47 4.29 5.57
C ASP A 232 -9.95 3.04 4.84
N ILE A 233 -9.12 3.25 3.83
CA ILE A 233 -8.52 2.19 3.03
C ILE A 233 -7.54 1.30 3.80
N PHE A 234 -7.10 1.72 5.00
CA PHE A 234 -6.25 0.93 5.89
C PHE A 234 -7.06 -0.02 6.78
N ASP A 235 -8.38 0.18 6.89
CA ASP A 235 -9.30 -0.70 7.64
C ASP A 235 -9.98 -1.71 6.71
N ASP A 236 -9.69 -2.99 6.94
CA ASP A 236 -10.30 -4.09 6.19
C ASP A 236 -11.83 -4.14 6.37
N GLN A 237 -12.36 -3.77 7.54
CA GLN A 237 -13.81 -3.78 7.79
C GLN A 237 -14.54 -2.70 7.00
N MET A 238 -13.94 -1.51 6.85
CA MET A 238 -14.52 -0.44 6.05
C MET A 238 -14.49 -0.77 4.55
N MET A 239 -13.43 -1.44 4.09
CA MET A 239 -13.36 -1.94 2.71
C MET A 239 -14.42 -3.00 2.42
N ASP A 240 -14.64 -3.93 3.34
CA ASP A 240 -15.71 -4.93 3.24
C ASP A 240 -17.10 -4.27 3.22
N TRP A 241 -17.31 -3.25 4.06
CA TRP A 241 -18.55 -2.47 4.06
C TRP A 241 -18.80 -1.74 2.73
N ALA A 242 -17.77 -1.10 2.17
CA ALA A 242 -17.87 -0.43 0.87
C ALA A 242 -18.22 -1.42 -0.25
N MET A 243 -17.53 -2.56 -0.28
CA MET A 243 -17.79 -3.65 -1.24
C MET A 243 -19.21 -4.21 -1.11
N ALA A 244 -19.75 -4.31 0.11
CA ALA A 244 -21.09 -4.84 0.33
C ALA A 244 -22.22 -3.87 -0.03
N THR A 245 -21.99 -2.56 0.06
CA THR A 245 -23.08 -1.56 0.04
C THR A 245 -23.05 -0.58 -1.13
N ARG A 246 -21.90 -0.40 -1.80
CA ARG A 246 -21.74 0.59 -2.89
C ARG A 246 -21.61 -0.03 -4.28
N TYR A 247 -21.24 -1.30 -4.34
CA TYR A 247 -20.87 -2.01 -5.56
C TYR A 247 -22.03 -2.82 -6.16
N GLN A 248 -22.19 -2.71 -7.48
CA GLN A 248 -23.08 -3.56 -8.28
C GLN A 248 -22.26 -4.31 -9.35
N PRO A 249 -22.14 -5.65 -9.28
CA PRO A 249 -21.20 -6.41 -10.11
C PRO A 249 -21.36 -6.27 -11.63
N ASP A 250 -22.58 -6.09 -12.12
CA ASP A 250 -22.88 -5.94 -13.56
C ASP A 250 -22.43 -4.57 -14.12
N ARG A 251 -22.26 -3.58 -13.24
CA ARG A 251 -21.96 -2.19 -13.61
C ARG A 251 -20.58 -1.72 -13.14
N ASP A 252 -20.14 -2.16 -11.96
CA ASP A 252 -19.01 -1.56 -11.25
C ASP A 252 -17.76 -2.44 -11.24
N LEU A 253 -17.84 -3.62 -11.87
CA LEU A 253 -16.72 -4.51 -12.13
C LEU A 253 -16.08 -4.17 -13.48
N ILE A 254 -14.77 -3.93 -13.48
CA ILE A 254 -13.99 -3.67 -14.69
C ILE A 254 -12.94 -4.77 -14.79
N VAL A 255 -13.06 -5.64 -15.80
CA VAL A 255 -12.10 -6.72 -16.06
C VAL A 255 -11.48 -6.49 -17.43
N GLU A 256 -10.15 -6.46 -17.47
CA GLU A 256 -9.41 -6.31 -18.72
C GLU A 256 -8.28 -7.34 -18.79
N GLY A 257 -8.09 -7.93 -19.98
CA GLY A 257 -7.16 -9.03 -20.25
C GLY A 257 -5.91 -8.61 -21.01
N GLY A 258 -4.93 -9.52 -21.12
CA GLY A 258 -3.75 -9.33 -21.96
C GLY A 258 -2.67 -8.42 -21.37
N PHE A 259 -2.72 -8.13 -20.07
CA PHE A 259 -1.71 -7.30 -19.42
C PHE A 259 -0.45 -8.09 -19.11
N ARG A 260 0.68 -7.38 -19.12
CA ARG A 260 1.90 -7.89 -18.49
C ARG A 260 1.67 -8.06 -16.98
N VAL A 261 2.02 -9.24 -16.48
CA VAL A 261 1.86 -9.65 -15.09
C VAL A 261 3.19 -10.14 -14.52
N VAL A 262 3.22 -10.42 -13.21
CA VAL A 262 4.38 -11.04 -12.57
C VAL A 262 4.40 -12.54 -12.93
N PRO A 263 5.48 -13.08 -13.54
CA PRO A 263 5.51 -14.48 -13.97
C PRO A 263 5.34 -15.53 -12.86
N ILE A 264 5.65 -15.16 -11.61
CA ILE A 264 5.50 -16.05 -10.46
C ILE A 264 4.10 -15.99 -9.82
N ASP A 265 3.14 -15.30 -10.43
CA ASP A 265 1.74 -15.36 -10.00
C ASP A 265 1.21 -16.79 -10.21
N PRO A 266 0.84 -17.49 -9.12
CA PRO A 266 0.44 -18.89 -9.20
C PRO A 266 -0.86 -19.11 -9.99
N SER A 267 -1.66 -18.06 -10.23
CA SER A 267 -2.89 -18.18 -11.00
C SER A 267 -2.69 -18.15 -12.53
N LEU A 268 -1.46 -17.99 -13.03
CA LEU A 268 -1.20 -17.82 -14.47
C LEU A 268 -1.09 -19.15 -15.23
N HIS A 269 -0.98 -20.30 -14.57
CA HIS A 269 -0.87 -21.61 -15.24
C HIS A 269 0.18 -21.66 -16.38
N GLY A 270 1.26 -20.88 -16.28
CA GLY A 270 2.33 -20.80 -17.29
C GLY A 270 2.20 -19.67 -18.32
N GLU A 271 1.08 -18.94 -18.30
CA GLU A 271 0.87 -17.74 -19.12
C GLU A 271 1.83 -16.61 -18.75
N LYS A 272 2.18 -15.79 -19.74
CA LYS A 272 3.04 -14.60 -19.57
C LYS A 272 2.25 -13.30 -19.48
N VAL A 273 0.95 -13.38 -19.73
CA VAL A 273 -0.01 -12.29 -19.63
C VAL A 273 -1.17 -12.73 -18.75
N GLY A 274 -1.88 -11.78 -18.16
CA GLY A 274 -3.03 -12.07 -17.31
C GLY A 274 -4.10 -11.00 -17.39
N ALA A 275 -5.17 -11.21 -16.63
CA ALA A 275 -6.23 -10.24 -16.45
C ALA A 275 -6.01 -9.42 -15.18
N LYS A 276 -6.54 -8.20 -15.20
CA LYS A 276 -6.63 -7.30 -14.06
C LYS A 276 -8.08 -6.94 -13.80
N VAL A 277 -8.39 -6.64 -12.55
CA VAL A 277 -9.74 -6.30 -12.14
C VAL A 277 -9.76 -5.05 -11.29
N GLY A 278 -10.76 -4.21 -11.54
CA GLY A 278 -11.04 -2.99 -10.83
C GLY A 278 -12.46 -3.05 -10.27
N PHE A 279 -12.60 -2.61 -9.03
CA PHE A 279 -13.86 -2.48 -8.32
C PHE A 279 -14.11 -1.00 -8.07
N ASP A 280 -15.12 -0.45 -8.74
CA ASP A 280 -15.61 0.91 -8.45
C ASP A 280 -16.59 0.82 -7.27
N LEU A 281 -16.11 1.18 -6.08
CA LEU A 281 -16.89 1.18 -4.85
C LEU A 281 -17.32 2.61 -4.48
N THR A 282 -17.26 3.55 -5.41
CA THR A 282 -17.62 4.95 -5.16
C THR A 282 -19.13 5.16 -5.19
N ILE A 283 -19.61 6.15 -4.44
CA ILE A 283 -21.02 6.52 -4.46
C ILE A 283 -21.35 7.15 -5.82
N ALA A 284 -22.42 6.64 -6.46
CA ALA A 284 -22.86 7.16 -7.75
C ALA A 284 -23.24 8.65 -7.67
N THR A 285 -22.52 9.50 -8.41
CA THR A 285 -22.62 10.97 -8.38
C THR A 285 -23.95 11.55 -8.90
N ASN A 286 -24.87 10.74 -9.42
CA ASN A 286 -26.11 11.21 -10.03
C ASN A 286 -27.36 10.41 -9.61
N ARG A 287 -27.61 10.30 -8.29
CA ARG A 287 -28.85 9.70 -7.78
C ARG A 287 -29.79 10.77 -7.23
N LYS A 288 -30.80 11.15 -8.03
CA LYS A 288 -31.94 11.94 -7.53
C LYS A 288 -32.84 11.03 -6.68
N GLY A 289 -33.15 11.45 -5.44
CA GLY A 289 -34.11 10.75 -4.56
C GLY A 289 -33.61 9.46 -3.92
N SER A 290 -32.29 9.24 -3.81
CA SER A 290 -31.73 8.09 -3.09
C SER A 290 -31.57 8.33 -1.59
N MET A 291 -31.41 7.24 -0.82
CA MET A 291 -30.92 7.29 0.55
C MET A 291 -29.72 8.24 0.67
N GLU A 292 -29.68 8.99 1.77
CA GLU A 292 -28.52 9.81 2.12
C GLU A 292 -27.34 8.87 2.42
N PHE A 293 -26.22 9.04 1.70
CA PHE A 293 -25.00 8.23 1.89
C PHE A 293 -24.10 8.82 2.98
N THR A 294 -24.71 9.41 4.01
CA THR A 294 -23.99 9.90 5.18
C THR A 294 -23.70 8.73 6.11
N VAL A 295 -22.44 8.54 6.46
CA VAL A 295 -22.03 7.49 7.40
C VAL A 295 -22.68 7.74 8.76
N SER A 296 -23.48 6.78 9.23
CA SER A 296 -24.10 6.86 10.55
C SER A 296 -23.03 6.83 11.64
N GLY A 297 -22.79 7.96 12.28
CA GLY A 297 -21.97 8.08 13.48
C GLY A 297 -22.80 8.17 14.76
N PRO A 298 -22.19 7.96 15.93
CA PRO A 298 -22.84 8.32 17.19
C PRO A 298 -23.21 9.81 17.16
N PRO A 299 -24.43 10.20 17.57
CA PRO A 299 -24.83 11.59 17.54
C PRO A 299 -23.94 12.43 18.46
N ALA A 300 -23.27 13.43 17.89
CA ALA A 300 -22.59 14.45 18.68
C ALA A 300 -23.66 15.38 19.28
N ILE A 301 -23.82 15.36 20.60
CA ILE A 301 -24.69 16.31 21.32
C ILE A 301 -23.91 17.62 21.43
N ALA A 302 -24.10 18.51 20.46
CA ALA A 302 -23.52 19.86 20.52
C ALA A 302 -24.14 20.65 21.69
N GLU A 303 -23.35 21.54 22.31
CA GLU A 303 -23.93 22.54 23.21
C GLU A 303 -24.73 23.55 22.39
N GLY A 304 -25.99 23.76 22.78
CA GLY A 304 -26.94 24.59 22.06
C GLY A 304 -27.84 25.34 23.03
N GLN A 305 -28.62 26.27 22.52
CA GLN A 305 -29.55 27.06 23.32
C GLN A 305 -30.44 26.15 24.17
N ARG A 306 -30.49 26.45 25.47
CA ARG A 306 -31.30 25.71 26.43
C ARG A 306 -32.68 26.35 26.54
N PHE A 307 -33.69 25.52 26.70
CA PHE A 307 -35.08 25.89 26.87
C PHE A 307 -35.65 25.16 28.08
N ASP A 308 -36.57 25.79 28.78
CA ASP A 308 -37.17 25.25 29.99
C ASP A 308 -38.12 24.05 29.72
N SER A 309 -38.50 23.83 28.46
CA SER A 309 -39.40 22.73 28.05
C SER A 309 -39.21 22.36 26.57
N VAL A 310 -39.67 21.16 26.20
CA VAL A 310 -39.78 20.70 24.80
C VAL A 310 -40.69 21.63 24.02
N LEU A 311 -41.78 22.13 24.63
CA LEU A 311 -42.68 23.08 23.99
C LEU A 311 -41.93 24.38 23.62
N ALA A 312 -41.18 24.97 24.55
CA ALA A 312 -40.41 26.19 24.29
C ALA A 312 -39.35 25.97 23.21
N ALA A 313 -38.71 24.79 23.20
CA ALA A 313 -37.78 24.41 22.15
C ALA A 313 -38.46 24.30 20.77
N LEU A 314 -39.68 23.75 20.69
CA LEU A 314 -40.42 23.63 19.43
C LEU A 314 -41.07 24.95 18.96
N GLN A 315 -41.28 25.91 19.87
CA GLN A 315 -41.70 27.28 19.50
C GLN A 315 -40.58 28.06 18.81
N ASP A 316 -39.32 27.76 19.15
CA ASP A 316 -38.14 28.32 18.50
C ASP A 316 -37.91 27.74 17.09
N GLY A 317 -38.48 26.57 16.79
CA GLY A 317 -38.54 26.01 15.44
C GLY A 317 -38.59 24.47 15.43
N PRO A 318 -38.72 23.85 14.24
CA PRO A 318 -38.61 22.40 14.09
C PRO A 318 -37.27 21.88 14.62
N LYS A 319 -37.29 20.73 15.30
CA LYS A 319 -36.09 20.13 15.89
C LYS A 319 -36.11 18.62 15.74
N PHE A 320 -34.96 18.00 15.46
CA PHE A 320 -34.84 16.53 15.56
C PHE A 320 -34.90 16.11 17.03
N TYR A 321 -35.18 14.82 17.26
CA TYR A 321 -35.27 14.28 18.62
C TYR A 321 -34.01 14.59 19.46
N ARG A 322 -32.83 14.47 18.85
CA ARG A 322 -31.54 14.79 19.49
C ARG A 322 -31.45 16.26 19.90
N ASP A 323 -31.97 17.17 19.08
CA ASP A 323 -31.88 18.61 19.32
C ASP A 323 -32.83 19.02 20.45
N LEU A 324 -33.93 18.27 20.65
CA LEU A 324 -34.78 18.42 21.83
C LEU A 324 -34.07 17.97 23.11
N MET A 325 -33.30 16.89 23.07
CA MET A 325 -32.49 16.46 24.21
C MET A 325 -31.42 17.50 24.56
N VAL A 326 -30.75 18.05 23.54
CA VAL A 326 -29.82 19.19 23.70
C VAL A 326 -30.55 20.38 24.32
N ALA A 327 -31.66 20.81 23.71
CA ALA A 327 -32.43 21.98 24.12
C ALA A 327 -32.90 21.90 25.58
N THR A 328 -33.31 20.72 26.03
CA THR A 328 -33.77 20.50 27.41
C THR A 328 -32.65 20.11 28.38
N GLY A 329 -31.41 19.99 27.89
CA GLY A 329 -30.25 19.65 28.70
C GLY A 329 -30.21 18.20 29.20
N THR A 330 -31.07 17.32 28.68
CA THR A 330 -31.08 15.90 29.06
C THR A 330 -30.11 15.05 28.24
N ARG A 331 -29.58 14.00 28.87
CA ARG A 331 -28.85 12.90 28.21
C ARG A 331 -29.69 11.63 28.10
N ASP A 332 -30.89 11.62 28.66
CA ASP A 332 -31.83 10.51 28.61
C ASP A 332 -33.00 10.88 27.69
N ALA A 333 -33.12 10.12 26.60
CA ALA A 333 -34.21 10.25 25.64
C ALA A 333 -35.59 10.25 26.32
N ARG A 334 -35.75 9.49 27.41
CA ARG A 334 -37.02 9.34 28.10
C ARG A 334 -37.52 10.62 28.76
N ASP A 335 -36.65 11.58 29.05
CA ASP A 335 -37.04 12.82 29.73
C ASP A 335 -37.85 13.75 28.82
N VAL A 336 -37.63 13.72 27.49
CA VAL A 336 -38.40 14.52 26.54
C VAL A 336 -39.71 13.86 26.09
N ILE A 337 -39.87 12.55 26.35
CA ILE A 337 -41.01 11.77 25.87
C ILE A 337 -42.32 12.29 26.48
N PRO A 338 -42.49 12.46 27.81
CA PRO A 338 -43.76 12.87 28.40
C PRO A 338 -44.34 14.15 27.79
N GLU A 339 -43.51 15.16 27.53
CA GLU A 339 -43.96 16.40 26.91
C GLU A 339 -44.31 16.22 25.42
N LEU A 340 -43.55 15.43 24.67
CA LEU A 340 -43.92 15.06 23.30
C LEU A 340 -45.25 14.30 23.26
N GLU A 341 -45.50 13.39 24.21
CA GLU A 341 -46.77 12.66 24.29
C GLU A 341 -47.95 13.58 24.65
N ALA A 342 -47.74 14.55 25.53
CA ALA A 342 -48.73 15.57 25.88
C ALA A 342 -49.08 16.45 24.67
N LEU A 343 -48.06 16.94 23.95
CA LEU A 343 -48.25 17.74 22.73
C LEU A 343 -48.96 16.95 21.62
N ARG A 344 -48.60 15.66 21.47
CA ARG A 344 -49.25 14.75 20.51
C ARG A 344 -50.70 14.48 20.87
N SER A 345 -51.00 14.18 22.14
CA SER A 345 -52.35 13.92 22.63
C SER A 345 -53.24 15.16 22.53
N GLY A 346 -52.65 16.35 22.69
CA GLY A 346 -53.32 17.63 22.47
C GLY A 346 -53.47 18.03 21.00
N GLY A 347 -53.05 17.20 20.04
CA GLY A 347 -53.15 17.48 18.60
C GLY A 347 -52.15 18.53 18.07
N ARG A 348 -51.24 19.02 18.92
CA ARG A 348 -50.33 20.13 18.63
C ARG A 348 -48.97 19.70 18.07
N LEU A 349 -48.70 18.40 17.95
CA LEU A 349 -47.43 17.87 17.45
C LEU A 349 -47.55 17.33 16.02
N GLY A 350 -46.62 17.74 15.15
CA GLY A 350 -46.44 17.27 13.79
C GLY A 350 -45.02 16.79 13.50
N ARG A 351 -44.82 16.28 12.29
CA ARG A 351 -43.53 15.82 11.77
C ARG A 351 -43.24 16.48 10.43
N GLY A 352 -42.03 17.01 10.24
CA GLY A 352 -41.56 17.54 8.96
C GLY A 352 -41.24 16.44 7.95
N SER A 353 -40.95 16.81 6.68
CA SER A 353 -40.58 15.87 5.61
C SER A 353 -39.32 15.06 5.94
N ASP A 354 -38.41 15.68 6.69
CA ASP A 354 -37.10 15.13 7.00
C ASP A 354 -37.10 14.42 8.37
N GLY A 355 -38.25 14.37 9.06
CA GLY A 355 -38.41 13.68 10.34
C GLY A 355 -38.15 14.55 11.59
N GLU A 356 -38.19 15.87 11.47
CA GLU A 356 -38.16 16.80 12.60
C GLU A 356 -39.51 16.84 13.34
N PHE A 357 -39.50 17.11 14.64
CA PHE A 357 -40.70 17.47 15.40
C PHE A 357 -41.01 18.95 15.19
N GLN A 358 -42.28 19.29 15.01
CA GLN A 358 -42.74 20.68 14.90
C GLN A 358 -44.13 20.85 15.52
N LEU A 359 -44.46 22.08 15.91
CA LEU A 359 -45.82 22.39 16.34
C LEU A 359 -46.75 22.45 15.12
N LYS A 360 -47.97 21.97 15.29
CA LYS A 360 -49.09 22.22 14.38
C LYS A 360 -49.77 23.51 14.80
N ASP A 361 -50.10 24.35 13.82
CA ASP A 361 -50.91 25.56 14.02
C ASP A 361 -52.32 25.24 14.52
#